data_AF-A0A951M3S5-F1
#
_entry.id   AF-A0A951M3S5-F1
#
_cell.length_a   1.000
_cell.length_b   1.000
_cell.length_c   1.000
_cell.angle_alpha   90.00
_cell.angle_beta   90.00
_cell.angle_gamma   90.00
#
_symmetry.space_group_name_H-M   'P 1'
#
loop_
_entity.id
_entity.type
_entity.pdbx_description
1 polymer ?
#
loop_
_entity_poly.entity_id
_entity_poly.type
_entity_poly.pdbx_seq_one_letter_code
_entity_poly.pdbx_strand_id
1 'polypeptide(L)'
;MSLVKYKQKRSFADTPEPTGGKGGGERSVFVVQKHAASHLHYDFRLEIKGVLKSWAVPKGPVMDPAIKRLAMAVEDHPFDYKDFEGIIPEGNYGAGTVIVWDEGWYEPALTDGGSKAANEKQMLKDFNAGSIKIEMHGKKLKGRFALVRMKRDEDDAGKNWLLIKDRDEYATTADIGLKDKSVKSGKTLEQVARSRTAKTWQSNRKAEKPVKAKLAAAIAKPRPRRKPVKRAVAKKT
;
A
#
# COMPACT_ATOMS: atom_id res chain seq x y z
N MET A 1 -7.01 -11.70 -12.70
CA MET A 1 -7.28 -11.32 -11.29
C MET A 1 -7.30 -9.81 -11.26
N SER A 2 -8.49 -9.24 -11.00
CA SER A 2 -8.82 -7.89 -11.44
C SER A 2 -8.63 -6.87 -10.33
N LEU A 3 -8.14 -5.68 -10.69
CA LEU A 3 -8.15 -4.47 -9.86
C LEU A 3 -9.58 -3.98 -9.53
N VAL A 4 -10.61 -4.80 -9.72
CA VAL A 4 -12.02 -4.44 -9.54
C VAL A 4 -12.29 -4.09 -8.08
N LYS A 5 -11.87 -4.94 -7.13
CA LYS A 5 -12.05 -4.64 -5.70
C LYS A 5 -11.28 -3.39 -5.27
N TYR A 6 -10.06 -3.19 -5.78
CA TYR A 6 -9.29 -1.97 -5.55
C TYR A 6 -10.04 -0.74 -6.06
N LYS A 7 -10.50 -0.76 -7.32
CA LYS A 7 -11.23 0.36 -7.92
C LYS A 7 -12.57 0.63 -7.25
N GLN A 8 -13.25 -0.40 -6.75
CA GLN A 8 -14.52 -0.26 -6.02
C GLN A 8 -14.34 0.38 -4.65
N LYS A 9 -13.23 0.11 -3.96
CA LYS A 9 -12.94 0.64 -2.62
C LYS A 9 -12.30 2.03 -2.61
N ARG A 10 -11.97 2.60 -3.78
CA ARG A 10 -11.20 3.85 -3.92
C ARG A 10 -12.00 4.91 -4.65
N SER A 11 -12.15 6.08 -4.03
CA SER A 11 -12.66 7.28 -4.68
C SER A 11 -11.52 8.09 -5.27
N PHE A 12 -11.11 7.78 -6.51
CA PHE A 12 -9.97 8.46 -7.18
C PHE A 12 -10.17 9.96 -7.45
N ALA A 13 -11.37 10.49 -7.27
CA ALA A 13 -11.62 11.93 -7.26
C ALA A 13 -11.12 12.60 -5.96
N ASP A 14 -11.04 11.82 -4.88
CA ASP A 14 -10.80 12.30 -3.51
C ASP A 14 -9.45 11.84 -2.93
N THR A 15 -8.73 10.96 -3.63
CA THR A 15 -7.43 10.43 -3.21
C THR A 15 -6.39 10.57 -4.33
N PRO A 16 -5.13 10.92 -4.00
CA PRO A 16 -4.06 10.97 -4.99
C PRO A 16 -3.50 9.58 -5.38
N GLU A 17 -4.17 8.50 -5.04
CA GLU A 17 -3.69 7.15 -5.33
C GLU A 17 -3.73 6.81 -6.84
N PRO A 18 -2.72 6.12 -7.38
CA PRO A 18 -2.67 5.76 -8.79
C PRO A 18 -3.79 4.79 -9.21
N THR A 19 -4.20 4.88 -10.48
CA THR A 19 -5.28 4.08 -11.06
C THR A 19 -4.80 2.85 -11.84
N GLY A 20 -3.50 2.73 -12.13
CA GLY A 20 -2.93 1.65 -12.92
C GLY A 20 -1.51 1.93 -13.43
N GLY A 21 -0.83 0.88 -13.88
CA GLY A 21 0.50 0.91 -14.53
C GLY A 21 0.85 -0.50 -15.04
N LYS A 22 1.70 -0.61 -16.06
CA LYS A 22 2.21 -1.92 -16.54
C LYS A 22 3.62 -2.14 -15.97
N GLY A 23 3.84 -3.29 -15.34
CA GLY A 23 5.18 -3.74 -15.00
C GLY A 23 6.00 -3.95 -16.28
N GLY A 24 7.10 -3.22 -16.43
CA GLY A 24 7.88 -3.17 -17.67
C GLY A 24 9.38 -3.46 -17.51
N GLY A 25 9.85 -3.75 -16.29
CA GLY A 25 11.26 -4.06 -16.03
C GLY A 25 11.60 -5.53 -16.26
N GLU A 26 12.89 -5.83 -16.45
CA GLU A 26 13.42 -7.20 -16.61
C GLU A 26 13.34 -8.06 -15.34
N ARG A 27 13.12 -7.42 -14.18
CA ARG A 27 12.98 -8.09 -12.88
C ARG A 27 11.65 -7.75 -12.24
N SER A 28 11.17 -8.64 -11.37
CA SER A 28 9.99 -8.37 -10.53
C SER A 28 10.37 -7.47 -9.37
N VAL A 29 9.55 -6.47 -9.10
CA VAL A 29 9.80 -5.49 -8.02
C VAL A 29 9.01 -5.82 -6.76
N PHE A 30 9.58 -5.43 -5.62
CA PHE A 30 8.85 -5.38 -4.36
C PHE A 30 8.87 -3.97 -3.78
N VAL A 31 7.90 -3.70 -2.92
CA VAL A 31 7.85 -2.48 -2.13
C VAL A 31 7.35 -2.81 -0.73
N VAL A 32 7.90 -2.14 0.26
CA VAL A 32 7.37 -2.12 1.63
C VAL A 32 7.04 -0.69 1.98
N GLN A 33 5.77 -0.41 2.21
CA GLN A 33 5.31 0.91 2.64
C GLN A 33 5.05 0.89 4.13
N LYS A 34 5.55 1.91 4.86
CA LYS A 34 5.20 2.12 6.27
C LYS A 34 3.99 3.04 6.28
N HIS A 35 2.93 2.62 6.95
CA HIS A 35 1.62 3.25 6.88
C HIS A 35 1.11 3.57 8.28
N ALA A 36 1.05 4.87 8.60
CA ALA A 36 0.40 5.39 9.79
C ALA A 36 -1.08 5.66 9.51
N ALA A 37 -1.88 4.60 9.51
CA ALA A 37 -3.34 4.67 9.50
C ALA A 37 -3.88 4.67 10.94
N SER A 38 -5.08 4.11 11.18
CA SER A 38 -5.60 3.90 12.54
C SER A 38 -4.62 3.13 13.44
N HIS A 39 -3.88 2.19 12.86
CA HIS A 39 -2.75 1.53 13.49
C HIS A 39 -1.54 1.59 12.57
N LEU A 40 -0.36 1.77 13.15
CA LEU A 40 0.89 1.66 12.41
C LEU A 40 1.05 0.23 11.91
N HIS A 41 1.27 0.07 10.61
CA HIS A 41 1.57 -1.20 9.99
C HIS A 41 2.48 -1.00 8.78
N TYR A 42 2.92 -2.11 8.19
CA TYR A 42 3.72 -2.11 6.98
C TYR A 42 2.98 -2.87 5.89
N ASP A 43 2.74 -2.23 4.75
CA ASP A 43 2.20 -2.88 3.56
C ASP A 43 3.35 -3.50 2.76
N PHE A 44 3.44 -4.83 2.77
CA PHE A 44 4.41 -5.60 2.02
C PHE A 44 3.80 -6.00 0.67
N ARG A 45 4.47 -5.69 -0.44
CA ARG A 45 3.91 -5.93 -1.78
C ARG A 45 4.90 -6.53 -2.76
N LEU A 46 4.43 -7.49 -3.56
CA LEU A 46 5.20 -8.18 -4.60
C LEU A 46 4.52 -8.02 -5.97
N GLU A 47 5.28 -7.65 -7.00
CA GLU A 47 4.82 -7.64 -8.39
C GLU A 47 4.64 -9.07 -8.94
N ILE A 48 3.39 -9.51 -9.11
CA ILE A 48 3.08 -10.80 -9.73
C ILE A 48 2.06 -10.58 -10.84
N LYS A 49 2.46 -10.83 -12.10
CA LYS A 49 1.62 -10.62 -13.30
C LYS A 49 1.13 -9.17 -13.44
N GLY A 50 2.02 -8.21 -13.23
CA GLY A 50 1.74 -6.79 -13.43
C GLY A 50 0.81 -6.13 -12.39
N VAL A 51 0.51 -6.82 -11.28
CA VAL A 51 -0.18 -6.25 -10.12
C VAL A 51 0.63 -6.46 -8.85
N LEU A 52 0.39 -5.61 -7.85
CA LEU A 52 1.03 -5.73 -6.54
C LEU A 52 0.18 -6.59 -5.61
N LYS A 53 0.56 -7.86 -5.46
CA LYS A 53 0.02 -8.73 -4.40
C LYS A 53 0.48 -8.18 -3.06
N SER A 54 -0.46 -7.92 -2.17
CA SER A 54 -0.23 -7.06 -1.00
C SER A 54 -0.63 -7.75 0.30
N TRP A 55 0.15 -7.51 1.35
CA TRP A 55 -0.11 -7.96 2.71
C TRP A 55 0.13 -6.84 3.71
N ALA A 56 -0.77 -6.67 4.66
CA ALA A 56 -0.56 -5.82 5.82
C ALA A 56 0.20 -6.60 6.92
N VAL A 57 1.33 -6.07 7.36
CA VAL A 57 2.23 -6.64 8.37
C VAL A 57 2.26 -5.71 9.58
N PRO A 58 1.43 -5.94 10.62
CA PRO A 58 1.23 -4.98 11.71
C PRO A 58 2.53 -4.60 12.45
N LYS A 59 3.39 -5.59 12.71
CA LYS A 59 4.66 -5.38 13.42
C LYS A 59 5.87 -5.21 12.50
N GLY A 60 5.64 -5.06 11.20
CA GLY A 60 6.67 -4.94 10.17
C GLY A 60 7.51 -6.20 9.93
N PRO A 61 8.30 -6.21 8.85
CA PRO A 61 9.25 -7.28 8.57
C PRO A 61 10.40 -7.30 9.58
N VAL A 62 11.08 -8.43 9.71
CA VAL A 62 12.25 -8.63 10.57
C VAL A 62 13.31 -9.43 9.84
N MET A 63 14.58 -9.21 10.21
CA MET A 63 15.73 -9.97 9.67
C MET A 63 16.12 -11.15 10.57
N ASP A 64 15.42 -11.38 11.67
CA ASP A 64 15.67 -12.50 12.59
C ASP A 64 14.86 -13.73 12.14
N PRO A 65 15.53 -14.83 11.73
CA PRO A 65 14.86 -16.06 11.30
C PRO A 65 14.06 -16.76 12.42
N ALA A 66 14.32 -16.44 13.69
CA ALA A 66 13.57 -16.99 14.82
C ALA A 66 12.18 -16.36 14.96
N ILE A 67 11.96 -15.18 14.39
CA ILE A 67 10.73 -14.41 14.56
C ILE A 67 9.83 -14.57 13.32
N LYS A 68 8.58 -14.99 13.56
CA LYS A 68 7.54 -15.09 12.52
C LYS A 68 6.61 -13.88 12.61
N ARG A 69 6.34 -13.22 11.47
CA ARG A 69 5.46 -12.05 11.40
C ARG A 69 4.14 -12.41 10.73
N LEU A 70 3.03 -12.04 11.35
CA LEU A 70 1.72 -12.13 10.71
C LEU A 70 1.67 -11.15 9.53
N ALA A 71 1.23 -11.64 8.37
CA ALA A 71 1.02 -10.89 7.15
C ALA A 71 -0.40 -11.18 6.64
N MET A 72 -1.30 -10.21 6.75
CA MET A 72 -2.70 -10.37 6.33
C MET A 72 -2.84 -9.97 4.87
N ALA A 73 -3.29 -10.87 4.00
CA ALA A 73 -3.52 -10.57 2.60
C ALA A 73 -4.61 -9.50 2.45
N VAL A 74 -4.30 -8.46 1.68
CA VAL A 74 -5.21 -7.35 1.34
C VAL A 74 -5.42 -7.30 -0.17
N GLU A 75 -6.19 -6.33 -0.65
CA GLU A 75 -6.49 -6.20 -2.08
C GLU A 75 -5.22 -6.02 -2.93
N ASP A 76 -5.28 -6.50 -4.17
CA ASP A 76 -4.27 -6.22 -5.18
C ASP A 76 -4.19 -4.71 -5.43
N HIS A 77 -2.98 -4.17 -5.51
CA HIS A 77 -2.76 -2.75 -5.82
C HIS A 77 -2.24 -2.59 -7.26
N PRO A 78 -2.53 -1.46 -7.93
CA PRO A 78 -1.97 -1.17 -9.23
C PRO A 78 -0.45 -1.03 -9.14
N PHE A 79 0.26 -1.40 -10.20
CA PHE A 79 1.72 -1.39 -10.24
C PHE A 79 2.32 -0.04 -9.81
N ASP A 80 1.77 1.07 -10.30
CA ASP A 80 2.25 2.43 -9.99
C ASP A 80 2.11 2.81 -8.50
N TYR A 81 1.33 2.05 -7.71
CA TYR A 81 1.22 2.26 -6.26
C TYR A 81 2.54 2.06 -5.54
N LYS A 82 3.49 1.33 -6.14
CA LYS A 82 4.84 1.14 -5.58
C LYS A 82 5.55 2.45 -5.28
N ASP A 83 5.21 3.51 -6.01
CA ASP A 83 5.87 4.80 -5.91
C ASP A 83 5.16 5.80 -5.00
N PHE A 84 4.00 5.41 -4.44
CA PHE A 84 3.16 6.31 -3.66
C PHE A 84 3.77 6.62 -2.28
N GLU A 85 3.97 7.92 -2.03
CA GLU A 85 4.25 8.53 -0.73
C GLU A 85 3.37 9.75 -0.56
N GLY A 86 2.75 9.91 0.61
CA GLY A 86 1.85 11.03 0.86
C GLY A 86 0.84 10.77 1.97
N ILE A 87 -0.23 11.55 1.94
CA ILE A 87 -1.34 11.47 2.90
C ILE A 87 -2.59 11.00 2.16
N ILE A 88 -3.19 9.92 2.65
CA ILE A 88 -4.52 9.46 2.25
C ILE A 88 -5.52 10.18 3.15
N PRO A 89 -6.45 11.00 2.60
CA PRO A 89 -7.33 11.82 3.41
C PRO A 89 -8.28 10.99 4.28
N GLU A 90 -8.66 11.55 5.44
CA GLU A 90 -9.67 10.97 6.32
C GLU A 90 -10.99 10.68 5.58
N GLY A 91 -11.68 9.63 6.00
CA GLY A 91 -12.90 9.14 5.32
C GLY A 91 -12.64 8.23 4.13
N ASN A 92 -11.41 8.17 3.62
CA ASN A 92 -11.01 7.18 2.62
C ASN A 92 -10.52 5.88 3.27
N TYR A 93 -10.65 4.77 2.54
CA TYR A 93 -10.09 3.49 2.97
C TYR A 93 -8.57 3.63 3.15
N GLY A 94 -8.02 3.16 4.27
CA GLY A 94 -6.58 3.33 4.54
C GLY A 94 -6.15 4.80 4.70
N ALA A 95 -7.03 5.67 5.22
CA ALA A 95 -6.63 7.02 5.61
C ALA A 95 -5.42 7.02 6.54
N GLY A 96 -4.46 7.89 6.28
CA GLY A 96 -3.19 7.88 6.98
C GLY A 96 -2.03 8.44 6.17
N THR A 97 -0.85 8.46 6.79
CA THR A 97 0.39 8.86 6.11
C THR A 97 1.16 7.62 5.65
N VAL A 98 1.63 7.64 4.40
CA VAL A 98 2.34 6.53 3.76
C VAL A 98 3.71 7.00 3.29
N ILE A 99 4.73 6.20 3.60
CA ILE A 99 6.08 6.32 3.02
C ILE A 99 6.52 4.99 2.40
N VAL A 100 7.37 5.04 1.38
CA VAL A 100 8.08 3.88 0.83
C VAL A 100 9.27 3.61 1.74
N TRP A 101 9.07 2.67 2.66
CA TRP A 101 10.04 2.30 3.68
C TRP A 101 11.17 1.43 3.13
N ASP A 102 10.89 0.56 2.17
CA ASP A 102 11.91 -0.16 1.40
C ASP A 102 11.39 -0.46 -0.02
N GLU A 103 12.32 -0.63 -0.95
CA GLU A 103 12.02 -0.97 -2.33
C GLU A 103 13.20 -1.74 -2.92
N GLY A 104 12.92 -2.54 -3.95
CA GLY A 104 13.95 -3.27 -4.67
C GLY A 104 13.35 -4.25 -5.67
N TRP A 105 14.14 -5.23 -6.06
CA TRP A 105 13.71 -6.34 -6.88
C TRP A 105 13.83 -7.66 -6.12
N TYR A 106 13.15 -8.67 -6.61
CA TYR A 106 13.20 -10.01 -6.02
C TYR A 106 13.13 -11.08 -7.11
N GLU A 107 13.53 -12.29 -6.75
CA GLU A 107 13.38 -13.48 -7.59
C GLU A 107 12.95 -14.69 -6.76
N PRO A 108 12.38 -15.74 -7.39
CA PRO A 108 12.07 -16.98 -6.67
C PRO A 108 13.35 -17.62 -6.12
N ALA A 109 13.35 -17.98 -4.84
CA ALA A 109 14.56 -18.49 -4.17
C ALA A 109 14.94 -19.94 -4.56
N LEU A 110 14.09 -20.65 -5.30
CA LEU A 110 14.26 -22.07 -5.65
C LEU A 110 14.37 -22.29 -7.16
N THR A 111 14.84 -21.29 -7.91
CA THR A 111 15.04 -21.37 -9.35
C THR A 111 16.46 -20.98 -9.72
N ASP A 112 17.14 -21.76 -10.56
CA ASP A 112 18.53 -21.53 -11.00
C ASP A 112 18.66 -20.43 -12.07
N GLY A 113 17.96 -19.31 -11.85
CA GLY A 113 17.77 -18.28 -12.85
C GLY A 113 16.74 -18.66 -13.92
N GLY A 114 16.26 -17.65 -14.64
CA GLY A 114 15.20 -17.80 -15.62
C GLY A 114 14.74 -16.45 -16.16
N SER A 115 14.06 -16.45 -17.29
CA SER A 115 13.44 -15.22 -17.80
C SER A 115 12.37 -14.71 -16.83
N LYS A 116 12.11 -13.40 -16.84
CA LYS A 116 11.03 -12.81 -16.02
C LYS A 116 9.71 -13.56 -16.17
N ALA A 117 9.36 -13.97 -17.39
CA ALA A 117 8.14 -14.70 -17.67
C ALA A 117 8.08 -16.07 -16.96
N ALA A 118 9.20 -16.79 -16.88
CA ALA A 118 9.31 -18.04 -16.14
C ALA A 118 9.16 -17.79 -14.63
N ASN A 119 9.88 -16.79 -14.11
CA ASN A 119 9.83 -16.41 -12.70
C ASN A 119 8.42 -15.96 -12.28
N GLU A 120 7.73 -15.16 -13.10
CA GLU A 120 6.34 -14.74 -12.83
C GLU A 120 5.36 -15.92 -12.84
N LYS A 121 5.55 -16.89 -13.74
CA LYS A 121 4.73 -18.11 -13.77
C LYS A 121 4.92 -18.92 -12.48
N GLN A 122 6.16 -19.06 -12.02
CA GLN A 122 6.49 -19.73 -10.76
C GLN A 122 5.91 -18.98 -9.55
N MET A 123 6.09 -17.66 -9.48
CA MET A 123 5.53 -16.82 -8.43
C MET A 123 4.01 -16.91 -8.33
N LEU A 124 3.31 -16.98 -9.47
CA LEU A 124 1.86 -17.17 -9.46
C LEU A 124 1.47 -18.57 -8.93
N LYS A 125 2.20 -19.61 -9.32
CA LYS A 125 1.98 -20.97 -8.81
C LYS A 125 2.16 -21.02 -7.29
N ASP A 126 3.23 -20.43 -6.79
CA ASP A 126 3.58 -20.37 -5.37
C ASP A 126 2.57 -19.54 -4.54
N PHE A 127 2.12 -18.41 -5.08
CA PHE A 127 1.04 -17.62 -4.49
C PHE A 127 -0.27 -18.42 -4.37
N ASN A 128 -0.65 -19.13 -5.43
CA ASN A 128 -1.86 -19.95 -5.41
C ASN A 128 -1.72 -21.14 -4.45
N ALA A 129 -0.55 -21.78 -4.41
CA ALA A 129 -0.23 -22.85 -3.47
C ALA A 129 -0.20 -22.38 -2.00
N GLY A 130 -0.02 -21.08 -1.76
CA GLY A 130 0.06 -20.50 -0.42
C GLY A 130 1.44 -20.63 0.21
N SER A 131 2.50 -20.76 -0.60
CA SER A 131 3.87 -20.88 -0.13
C SER A 131 4.81 -20.22 -1.13
N ILE A 132 5.25 -19.01 -0.82
CA ILE A 132 6.16 -18.22 -1.63
C ILE A 132 7.53 -18.22 -0.97
N LYS A 133 8.58 -18.47 -1.73
CA LYS A 133 9.98 -18.31 -1.29
C LYS A 133 10.69 -17.41 -2.27
N ILE A 134 11.22 -16.31 -1.78
CA ILE A 134 11.84 -15.27 -2.60
C ILE A 134 13.17 -14.85 -2.02
N GLU A 135 14.08 -14.45 -2.90
CA GLU A 135 15.27 -13.71 -2.54
C GLU A 135 15.05 -12.23 -2.83
N MET A 136 15.24 -11.39 -1.81
CA MET A 136 14.98 -9.96 -1.86
C MET A 136 16.29 -9.19 -2.00
N HIS A 137 16.30 -8.21 -2.91
CA HIS A 137 17.44 -7.33 -3.15
C HIS A 137 17.02 -5.88 -2.91
N GLY A 138 16.74 -5.58 -1.64
CA GLY A 138 16.33 -4.26 -1.15
C GLY A 138 17.45 -3.40 -0.61
N LYS A 139 17.08 -2.20 -0.18
CA LYS A 139 17.96 -1.31 0.59
C LYS A 139 17.98 -1.73 2.06
N LYS A 140 16.85 -2.21 2.61
CA LYS A 140 16.73 -2.66 4.02
C LYS A 140 16.55 -4.17 4.14
N LEU A 141 15.65 -4.75 3.36
CA LEU A 141 15.38 -6.19 3.33
C LEU A 141 16.26 -6.85 2.27
N LYS A 142 17.07 -7.83 2.71
CA LYS A 142 17.98 -8.56 1.85
C LYS A 142 17.94 -10.06 2.13
N GLY A 143 18.27 -10.86 1.12
CA GLY A 143 18.34 -12.31 1.23
C GLY A 143 16.96 -12.95 1.18
N ARG A 144 16.89 -14.19 1.64
CA ARG A 144 15.76 -15.10 1.44
C ARG A 144 14.68 -14.90 2.49
N PHE A 145 13.44 -14.89 2.02
CA PHE A 145 12.22 -14.80 2.81
C PHE A 145 11.20 -15.82 2.31
N ALA A 146 10.32 -16.24 3.23
CA ALA A 146 9.16 -17.06 2.94
C ALA A 146 7.86 -16.37 3.37
N LEU A 147 6.84 -16.48 2.53
CA LEU A 147 5.45 -16.13 2.81
C LEU A 147 4.62 -17.41 2.78
N VAL A 148 4.10 -17.83 3.93
CA VAL A 148 3.36 -19.09 4.06
C VAL A 148 1.94 -18.81 4.53
N ARG A 149 0.94 -19.19 3.74
CA ARG A 149 -0.47 -19.09 4.08
C ARG A 149 -0.82 -20.14 5.15
N MET A 150 -1.43 -19.68 6.23
CA MET A 150 -1.87 -20.57 7.31
C MET A 150 -3.10 -21.38 6.86
N LYS A 151 -3.14 -22.66 7.24
CA LYS A 151 -4.32 -23.53 7.05
C LYS A 151 -5.14 -23.52 8.34
N ARG A 152 -6.31 -22.86 8.36
CA ARG A 152 -7.41 -23.06 9.35
C ARG A 152 -8.71 -22.35 8.92
N ASP A 153 -9.79 -22.73 9.60
CA ASP A 153 -11.21 -22.91 9.21
C ASP A 153 -11.98 -21.78 8.48
N GLU A 154 -13.18 -22.15 8.01
CA GLU A 154 -14.07 -21.53 7.02
C GLU A 154 -14.26 -19.99 7.10
N ASP A 155 -14.05 -19.38 8.25
CA ASP A 155 -14.28 -17.94 8.50
C ASP A 155 -13.14 -17.01 8.05
N ASP A 156 -11.91 -17.52 7.89
CA ASP A 156 -10.70 -16.71 7.62
C ASP A 156 -10.06 -16.98 6.24
N ALA A 157 -10.80 -17.66 5.35
CA ALA A 157 -10.63 -17.82 3.90
C ALA A 157 -9.28 -17.40 3.28
N GLY A 158 -8.18 -17.99 3.75
CA GLY A 158 -6.83 -17.80 3.18
C GLY A 158 -6.22 -16.39 3.31
N LYS A 159 -6.71 -15.56 4.23
CA LYS A 159 -6.18 -14.20 4.46
C LYS A 159 -4.92 -14.17 5.32
N ASN A 160 -4.73 -15.14 6.22
CA ASN A 160 -3.63 -15.11 7.17
C ASN A 160 -2.38 -15.80 6.61
N TRP A 161 -1.28 -15.06 6.54
CA TRP A 161 0.04 -15.55 6.12
C TRP A 161 1.07 -15.26 7.20
N LEU A 162 2.20 -15.97 7.12
CA LEU A 162 3.39 -15.72 7.91
C LEU A 162 4.50 -15.26 6.97
N LEU A 163 5.08 -14.09 7.28
CA LEU A 163 6.34 -13.61 6.71
C LEU A 163 7.48 -14.07 7.62
N ILE A 164 8.44 -14.79 7.05
CA ILE A 164 9.52 -15.47 7.77
C ILE A 164 10.83 -15.18 7.04
N LYS A 165 11.84 -14.71 7.77
CA LYS A 165 13.20 -14.59 7.25
C LYS A 165 13.87 -15.97 7.26
N ASP A 166 14.56 -16.33 6.17
CA ASP A 166 15.36 -17.56 6.13
C ASP A 166 16.74 -17.35 6.76
N ARG A 167 17.39 -18.46 7.14
CA ARG A 167 18.79 -18.43 7.62
C ARG A 167 19.72 -18.27 6.42
N ASP A 168 20.32 -17.09 6.29
CA ASP A 168 21.34 -16.77 5.30
C ASP A 168 22.28 -15.69 5.83
N GLU A 169 23.22 -15.24 4.99
CA GLU A 169 24.23 -14.23 5.32
C GLU A 169 23.67 -12.86 5.74
N TYR A 170 22.40 -12.56 5.41
CA TYR A 170 21.76 -11.29 5.75
C TYR A 170 20.94 -11.37 7.04
N ALA A 171 20.78 -12.55 7.63
CA ALA A 171 20.03 -12.75 8.87
C ALA A 171 20.69 -12.00 10.05
N THR A 172 19.89 -11.24 10.80
CA THR A 172 20.37 -10.47 11.96
C THR A 172 19.26 -10.22 12.96
N THR A 173 19.62 -10.14 14.24
CA THR A 173 18.73 -9.75 15.35
C THR A 173 18.56 -8.24 15.47
N ALA A 174 19.28 -7.44 14.66
CA ALA A 174 19.17 -6.00 14.68
C ALA A 174 17.75 -5.53 14.30
N ASP A 175 17.22 -4.56 15.05
CA ASP A 175 15.91 -3.98 14.76
C ASP A 175 15.97 -3.04 13.54
N ILE A 176 15.59 -3.58 12.39
CA ILE A 176 15.49 -2.81 11.14
C ILE A 176 14.40 -1.74 11.17
N GLY A 177 13.42 -1.85 12.07
CA GLY A 177 12.33 -0.87 12.23
C GLY A 177 12.84 0.52 12.63
N LEU A 178 14.02 0.58 13.25
CA LEU A 178 14.73 1.83 13.59
C LEU A 178 15.15 2.64 12.35
N LYS A 179 15.25 2.00 11.17
CA LYS A 179 15.46 2.71 9.90
C LYS A 179 14.13 3.31 9.45
N ASP A 180 13.70 4.37 10.09
CA ASP A 180 12.34 4.94 9.99
C ASP A 180 12.09 5.83 8.76
N LYS A 181 13.15 6.20 8.03
CA LYS A 181 13.08 7.07 6.85
C LYS A 181 12.68 6.34 5.57
N SER A 182 12.01 7.06 4.68
CA SER A 182 11.75 6.67 3.31
C SER A 182 13.05 6.41 2.55
N VAL A 183 13.07 5.37 1.73
CA VAL A 183 14.18 5.10 0.81
C VAL A 183 14.12 5.93 -0.47
N LYS A 184 13.01 6.64 -0.72
CA LYS A 184 12.79 7.50 -1.87
C LYS A 184 13.05 8.97 -1.55
N SER A 185 12.37 9.48 -0.54
CA SER A 185 12.43 10.90 -0.17
C SER A 185 13.35 11.20 1.01
N GLY A 186 13.82 10.18 1.75
CA GLY A 186 14.60 10.35 2.97
C GLY A 186 13.79 10.92 4.16
N LYS A 187 12.47 11.08 4.00
CA LYS A 187 11.57 11.66 5.00
C LYS A 187 11.02 10.61 5.96
N THR A 188 10.72 11.01 7.19
CA THR A 188 9.93 10.22 8.13
C THR A 188 8.42 10.42 7.91
N LEU A 189 7.59 9.59 8.53
CA LEU A 189 6.13 9.74 8.52
C LEU A 189 5.70 11.13 9.03
N GLU A 190 6.30 11.60 10.12
CA GLU A 190 5.98 12.89 10.74
C GLU A 190 6.32 14.05 9.80
N GLN A 191 7.43 13.95 9.06
CA GLN A 191 7.84 14.95 8.10
C GLN A 191 6.89 15.00 6.89
N VAL A 192 6.40 13.85 6.43
CA VAL A 192 5.38 13.79 5.36
C VAL A 192 4.05 14.33 5.86
N ALA A 193 3.62 13.97 7.07
CA ALA A 193 2.38 14.43 7.68
C ALA A 193 2.35 15.96 7.91
N ARG A 194 3.48 16.56 8.29
CA ARG A 194 3.60 18.01 8.53
C ARG A 194 3.75 18.84 7.25
N SER A 195 4.06 18.20 6.13
CA SER A 195 4.24 18.89 4.86
C SER A 195 2.89 19.42 4.35
N ARG A 196 2.61 20.72 4.55
CA ARG A 196 1.45 21.43 3.94
C ARG A 196 1.43 21.34 2.41
N THR A 197 2.56 20.96 1.80
CA THR A 197 2.75 20.69 0.38
C THR A 197 2.53 19.23 -0.02
N ALA A 198 2.11 18.34 0.88
CA ALA A 198 1.64 17.00 0.54
C ALA A 198 0.28 17.05 -0.18
N LYS A 199 0.15 17.93 -1.18
CA LYS A 199 -0.87 17.84 -2.22
C LYS A 199 -0.35 16.85 -3.26
N THR A 200 -1.15 15.80 -3.45
CA THR A 200 -1.35 15.13 -4.74
C THR A 200 -0.12 14.54 -5.42
N TRP A 201 -0.04 13.21 -5.38
CA TRP A 201 0.74 12.36 -6.30
C TRP A 201 0.89 13.02 -7.68
N GLN A 202 2.12 13.43 -7.98
CA GLN A 202 2.49 13.84 -9.32
C GLN A 202 3.01 12.58 -10.01
N SER A 203 2.15 11.92 -10.80
CA SER A 203 2.70 11.07 -11.85
C SER A 203 3.48 11.98 -12.79
N ASN A 204 4.71 11.56 -13.09
CA ASN A 204 5.53 12.18 -14.12
C ASN A 204 4.98 11.82 -15.52
N ARG A 205 3.74 12.25 -15.81
CA ARG A 205 3.09 12.09 -17.11
C ARG A 205 3.10 13.46 -17.79
N LYS A 206 3.74 13.57 -18.97
CA LYS A 206 3.74 14.78 -19.80
C LYS A 206 2.34 15.37 -19.86
N ALA A 207 2.17 16.58 -19.35
CA ALA A 207 0.90 17.27 -19.30
C ALA A 207 0.49 17.73 -20.71
N GLU A 208 -0.62 17.22 -21.21
CA GLU A 208 -1.42 17.95 -22.20
C GLU A 208 -2.22 19.05 -21.48
N LYS A 209 -2.35 20.20 -22.13
CA LYS A 209 -2.75 21.49 -21.55
C LYS A 209 -4.13 21.46 -20.89
N PRO A 210 -4.35 22.16 -19.76
CA PRO A 210 -5.65 22.20 -19.11
C PRO A 210 -6.60 23.20 -19.80
N VAL A 211 -7.82 22.75 -20.08
CA VAL A 211 -8.95 23.61 -20.47
C VAL A 211 -9.42 24.36 -19.23
N LYS A 212 -9.13 25.67 -19.17
CA LYS A 212 -9.74 26.59 -18.20
C LYS A 212 -11.21 26.79 -18.56
N ALA A 213 -12.14 26.41 -17.68
CA ALA A 213 -13.32 27.23 -17.33
C ALA A 213 -14.22 26.50 -16.32
N LYS A 214 -14.87 27.30 -15.47
CA LYS A 214 -15.98 26.96 -14.55
C LYS A 214 -15.61 26.42 -13.16
N LEU A 215 -14.85 27.23 -12.40
CA LEU A 215 -15.02 27.30 -10.94
C LEU A 215 -14.89 28.75 -10.45
N ALA A 216 -15.69 29.65 -11.02
CA ALA A 216 -15.80 31.04 -10.55
C ALA A 216 -17.25 31.50 -10.32
N ALA A 217 -18.25 30.63 -10.54
CA ALA A 217 -19.67 31.02 -10.43
C ALA A 217 -20.39 30.50 -9.17
N ALA A 218 -19.70 29.81 -8.26
CA ALA A 218 -20.35 29.14 -7.11
C ALA A 218 -20.15 29.85 -5.75
N ILE A 219 -19.42 30.97 -5.68
CA ILE A 219 -19.11 31.65 -4.39
C ILE A 219 -19.95 32.93 -4.16
N ALA A 220 -20.81 33.34 -5.10
CA ALA A 220 -21.60 34.57 -4.96
C ALA A 220 -23.11 34.33 -4.94
N LYS A 221 -23.66 33.73 -3.86
CA LYS A 221 -25.08 33.93 -3.48
C LYS A 221 -25.25 33.96 -1.95
N PRO A 222 -25.82 35.04 -1.37
CA PRO A 222 -26.10 35.11 0.06
C PRO A 222 -27.31 34.24 0.47
N ARG A 223 -27.25 33.64 1.66
CA ARG A 223 -28.33 32.83 2.25
C ARG A 223 -29.56 33.68 2.59
N PRO A 224 -30.80 33.19 2.36
CA PRO A 224 -32.01 33.88 2.79
C PRO A 224 -32.23 33.75 4.32
N ARG A 225 -32.69 34.85 4.95
CA ARG A 225 -33.04 34.97 6.37
C ARG A 225 -34.32 34.17 6.70
N ARG A 226 -34.29 33.39 7.79
CA ARG A 226 -35.47 32.69 8.35
C ARG A 226 -36.40 33.69 9.08
N LYS A 227 -37.72 33.56 8.88
CA LYS A 227 -38.77 34.30 9.61
C LYS A 227 -39.04 33.64 10.99
N PRO A 228 -39.46 34.40 12.02
CA PRO A 228 -39.74 33.86 13.34
C PRO A 228 -41.11 33.15 13.40
N VAL A 229 -41.19 32.06 14.17
CA VAL A 229 -42.41 31.28 14.40
C VAL A 229 -43.14 31.83 15.63
N LYS A 230 -44.46 32.08 15.52
CA LYS A 230 -45.33 32.51 16.62
C LYS A 230 -45.65 31.33 17.55
N ARG A 231 -45.50 31.54 18.87
CA ARG A 231 -45.97 30.63 19.94
C ARG A 231 -47.49 30.74 20.10
N ALA A 232 -48.20 29.61 20.09
CA ALA A 232 -49.59 29.53 20.50
C ALA A 232 -49.67 29.10 21.98
N VAL A 233 -50.54 29.78 22.73
CA VAL A 233 -50.80 29.61 24.16
C VAL A 233 -51.92 28.59 24.35
N ALA A 234 -51.70 27.57 25.18
CA ALA A 234 -52.74 26.62 25.57
C ALA A 234 -53.61 27.21 26.70
N LYS A 235 -54.93 27.21 26.51
CA LYS A 235 -55.94 27.54 27.52
C LYS A 235 -56.26 26.28 28.34
N LYS A 236 -56.26 26.43 29.67
CA LYS A 236 -56.85 25.51 30.65
C LYS A 236 -58.38 25.58 30.54
N THR A 237 -59.02 24.42 30.53
CA THR A 237 -60.30 24.10 31.19
C THR A 237 -60.31 22.59 31.40
#